data_AF-A0ABD0QY44-F1
#
_entry.id   AF-A0ABD0QY44-F1
#
_cell.length_a   1.000
_cell.length_b   1.000
_cell.length_c   1.000
_cell.angle_alpha   90.00
_cell.angle_beta   90.00
_cell.angle_gamma   90.00
#
_symmetry.space_group_name_H-M   'P 1'
#
loop_
_entity.id
_entity.type
_entity.pdbx_description
1 polymer ?
#
loop_
_entity_poly.entity_id
_entity_poly.type
_entity_poly.pdbx_seq_one_letter_code
_entity_poly.pdbx_strand_id
1 'polypeptide(L)'
;PPAGIPAASDIRKSSLTLSWYGPTYDGGSIVQSYNLEIWNSVDDTWADLTSCNSTSYHVQNLLADRQYKFRVRAVNVYGVGEPSAESEPIQVGVEEVT
;
A
#
# COMPACT_ATOMS: atom_id res chain seq x y z
N PRO A 1 -13.28 4.04 3.35
CA PRO A 1 -11.85 3.97 2.94
C PRO A 1 -10.99 3.64 4.17
N PRO A 2 -9.88 2.88 4.03
CA PRO A 2 -8.91 2.72 5.11
C PRO A 2 -8.46 4.09 5.65
N ALA A 3 -8.28 4.17 6.97
CA ALA A 3 -7.98 5.44 7.63
C ALA A 3 -6.49 5.79 7.55
N GLY A 4 -6.21 7.09 7.47
CA GLY A 4 -4.85 7.61 7.46
C GLY A 4 -4.10 7.40 6.14
N ILE A 5 -2.79 7.66 6.20
CA ILE A 5 -1.85 7.54 5.08
C ILE A 5 -1.06 6.23 5.29
N PRO A 6 -0.99 5.32 4.30
CA PRO A 6 -0.14 4.14 4.39
C PRO A 6 1.33 4.52 4.65
N ALA A 7 1.97 3.87 5.61
CA ALA A 7 3.32 4.16 6.05
C ALA A 7 4.27 3.00 5.75
N ALA A 8 5.46 3.33 5.24
CA ALA A 8 6.52 2.37 4.95
C ALA A 8 7.57 2.32 6.07
N SER A 9 8.14 1.13 6.29
CA SER A 9 9.20 0.83 7.25
C SER A 9 10.07 -0.32 6.72
N ASP A 10 11.19 -0.64 7.40
CA ASP A 10 12.14 -1.68 6.97
C ASP A 10 12.49 -1.60 5.47
N ILE A 11 12.79 -0.37 5.01
CA ILE A 11 13.08 -0.11 3.60
C ILE A 11 14.46 -0.69 3.26
N ARG A 12 14.50 -1.58 2.27
CA ARG A 12 15.69 -2.26 1.76
C ARG A 12 15.84 -1.96 0.27
N LYS A 13 16.90 -2.49 -0.36
CA LYS A 13 17.17 -2.30 -1.80
C LYS A 13 16.05 -2.80 -2.72
N SER A 14 15.23 -3.76 -2.28
CA SER A 14 14.18 -4.36 -3.10
C SER A 14 12.89 -4.71 -2.34
N SER A 15 12.76 -4.24 -1.10
CA SER A 15 11.59 -4.51 -0.27
C SER A 15 11.34 -3.41 0.75
N LEU A 16 10.11 -3.38 1.26
CA LEU A 16 9.70 -2.56 2.40
C LEU A 16 8.52 -3.22 3.10
N THR A 17 8.21 -2.76 4.30
CA THR A 17 7.00 -3.13 5.02
C THR A 17 6.02 -1.97 5.01
N LEU A 18 4.88 -2.16 4.35
CA LEU A 18 3.78 -1.20 4.33
C LEU A 18 2.80 -1.49 5.46
N SER A 19 2.31 -0.46 6.14
CA SER A 19 1.32 -0.56 7.22
C SER A 19 0.24 0.53 7.06
N TRP A 20 -0.98 0.22 7.50
CA TRP A 20 -2.13 1.13 7.40
C TRP A 20 -3.11 0.89 8.54
N TYR A 21 -4.18 1.69 8.60
CA TYR A 21 -5.29 1.48 9.52
C TYR A 21 -6.55 1.08 8.76
N GLY A 22 -7.37 0.21 9.37
CA GLY A 22 -8.70 -0.09 8.86
C GLY A 22 -9.59 1.16 8.78
N PRO A 23 -10.73 1.08 8.07
CA PRO A 23 -11.69 2.17 8.02
C PRO A 23 -12.29 2.46 9.41
N THR A 24 -12.57 3.73 9.71
CA THR A 24 -13.30 4.13 10.95
C THR A 24 -14.78 3.76 10.90
N TYR A 25 -15.32 3.56 9.69
CA TYR A 25 -16.67 3.06 9.43
C TYR A 25 -16.63 2.08 8.25
N ASP A 26 -17.12 0.87 8.47
CA ASP A 26 -17.01 -0.26 7.55
C ASP A 26 -18.18 -0.37 6.55
N GLY A 27 -19.07 0.62 6.54
CA GLY A 27 -20.22 0.62 5.63
C GLY A 27 -21.37 -0.28 6.06
N GLY A 28 -21.33 -0.84 7.28
CA GLY A 28 -22.35 -1.76 7.81
C GLY A 28 -21.99 -3.24 7.68
N SER A 29 -20.76 -3.58 7.30
CA SER A 29 -20.25 -4.95 7.33
C SER A 29 -18.74 -4.97 7.54
N ILE A 30 -18.27 -5.96 8.29
CA ILE A 30 -16.86 -6.12 8.65
C ILE A 30 -15.96 -6.19 7.42
N VAL A 31 -14.76 -5.61 7.54
CA VAL A 31 -13.71 -5.75 6.53
C VAL A 31 -13.19 -7.18 6.52
N GLN A 32 -13.15 -7.79 5.34
CA GLN A 32 -12.67 -9.14 5.10
C GLN A 32 -11.20 -9.16 4.65
N SER A 33 -10.81 -8.20 3.82
CA SER A 33 -9.44 -8.06 3.33
C SER A 33 -9.14 -6.63 2.88
N TYR A 34 -7.90 -6.41 2.49
CA TYR A 34 -7.40 -5.15 1.94
C TYR A 34 -6.71 -5.42 0.62
N ASN A 35 -7.04 -4.65 -0.41
CA ASN A 35 -6.30 -4.62 -1.67
C ASN A 35 -5.28 -3.50 -1.60
N LEU A 36 -4.01 -3.83 -1.80
CA LEU A 36 -2.92 -2.87 -1.87
C LEU A 36 -2.70 -2.53 -3.33
N GLU A 37 -2.60 -1.24 -3.62
CA GLU A 37 -2.30 -0.73 -4.95
C GLU A 37 -0.99 0.03 -4.92
N ILE A 38 -0.26 -0.03 -6.04
CA ILE A 38 1.00 0.68 -6.26
C ILE A 38 0.86 1.58 -7.49
N TRP A 39 1.46 2.76 -7.43
CA TRP A 39 1.46 3.68 -8.58
C TRP A 39 2.41 3.18 -9.67
N ASN A 40 1.87 2.97 -10.87
CA ASN A 40 2.63 2.68 -12.07
C ASN A 40 2.99 3.99 -12.77
N SER A 41 4.27 4.36 -12.68
CA SER A 41 4.79 5.60 -13.28
C SER A 41 4.82 5.60 -14.81
N VAL A 42 4.74 4.43 -15.46
CA VAL A 42 4.78 4.32 -16.93
C VAL A 42 3.42 4.69 -17.52
N ASP A 43 2.36 4.13 -16.94
CA ASP A 43 0.99 4.27 -17.44
C ASP A 43 0.20 5.35 -16.69
N ASP A 44 0.83 6.05 -15.74
CA ASP A 44 0.22 7.08 -14.89
C ASP A 44 -1.07 6.59 -14.20
N THR A 45 -1.05 5.32 -13.76
CA THR A 45 -2.23 4.62 -13.24
C THR A 45 -1.90 3.82 -11.97
N TRP A 46 -2.93 3.47 -11.19
CA TRP A 46 -2.82 2.55 -10.07
C TRP A 46 -2.98 1.11 -10.54
N ALA A 47 -2.11 0.23 -10.04
CA ALA A 47 -2.17 -1.21 -10.30
C ALA A 47 -2.36 -1.98 -8.99
N ASP A 48 -3.16 -3.05 -9.02
CA ASP A 48 -3.29 -3.98 -7.90
C ASP A 48 -1.94 -4.68 -7.66
N LEU A 49 -1.41 -4.52 -6.45
CA LEU A 49 -0.18 -5.17 -6.01
C LEU A 49 -0.49 -6.54 -5.39
N THR A 50 -1.40 -6.57 -4.43
CA THR A 50 -1.77 -7.80 -3.70
C THR A 50 -3.06 -7.61 -2.88
N SER A 51 -3.55 -8.68 -2.27
CA SER A 51 -4.62 -8.65 -1.28
C SER A 51 -4.18 -9.36 0.01
N CYS A 52 -4.51 -8.82 1.18
CA CYS A 52 -4.21 -9.46 2.46
C CYS A 52 -5.26 -9.14 3.53
N ASN A 53 -5.31 -9.97 4.58
CA ASN A 53 -6.30 -9.83 5.67
C ASN A 53 -5.70 -9.17 6.93
N SER A 54 -4.52 -8.58 6.80
CA SER A 54 -3.80 -7.88 7.86
C SER A 54 -3.72 -6.39 7.53
N THR A 55 -3.30 -5.57 8.48
CA THR A 55 -3.06 -4.13 8.29
C THR A 55 -1.58 -3.80 8.06
N SER A 56 -0.82 -4.80 7.61
CA SER A 56 0.57 -4.68 7.22
C SER A 56 0.93 -5.71 6.17
N TYR A 57 1.87 -5.39 5.28
CA TYR A 57 2.36 -6.31 4.25
C TYR A 57 3.82 -6.03 3.91
N HIS A 58 4.60 -7.10 3.74
CA HIS A 58 5.99 -7.02 3.28
C HIS A 58 6.03 -7.01 1.74
N VAL A 59 6.20 -5.83 1.17
CA VAL A 59 6.31 -5.62 -0.28
C VAL A 59 7.71 -6.03 -0.73
N GLN A 60 7.80 -6.85 -1.76
CA GLN A 60 9.06 -7.36 -2.32
C GLN A 60 9.16 -7.06 -3.82
N ASN A 61 10.29 -7.39 -4.42
CA ASN A 61 10.57 -7.23 -5.85
C ASN A 61 10.49 -5.78 -6.35
N LEU A 62 10.77 -4.82 -5.44
CA LEU A 62 10.90 -3.42 -5.81
C LEU A 62 12.27 -3.20 -6.47
N LEU A 63 12.31 -2.24 -7.40
CA LEU A 63 13.56 -1.83 -8.02
C LEU A 63 14.23 -0.78 -7.13
N ALA A 64 15.53 -0.97 -6.89
CA ALA A 64 16.36 0.01 -6.19
C ALA A 64 16.36 1.36 -6.93
N ASP A 65 16.63 2.43 -6.19
CA ASP A 65 16.70 3.80 -6.70
C ASP A 65 15.39 4.30 -7.37
N ARG A 66 14.26 3.64 -7.11
CA ARG A 66 12.93 4.09 -7.57
C ARG A 66 12.06 4.59 -6.45
N GLN A 67 11.13 5.47 -6.83
CA GLN A 67 10.06 5.94 -5.96
C GLN A 67 8.77 5.20 -6.24
N TYR A 68 8.06 4.85 -5.18
CA TYR A 68 6.75 4.21 -5.24
C TYR A 68 5.77 4.97 -4.36
N LYS A 69 4.52 5.05 -4.81
CA LYS A 69 3.39 5.46 -3.98
C LYS A 69 2.48 4.26 -3.78
N PHE A 70 1.84 4.20 -2.61
CA PHE A 70 0.92 3.14 -2.25
C PHE A 70 -0.41 3.72 -1.80
N ARG A 71 -1.49 2.99 -2.06
CA ARG A 71 -2.79 3.21 -1.44
C ARG A 71 -3.44 1.85 -1.13
N VAL A 72 -4.45 1.85 -0.28
CA VAL A 72 -5.11 0.62 0.17
C VAL A 72 -6.62 0.77 0.06
N ARG A 73 -7.31 -0.29 -0.35
CA ARG A 73 -8.78 -0.37 -0.41
C ARG A 73 -9.28 -1.46 0.52
N ALA A 74 -10.26 -1.15 1.36
CA ALA A 74 -10.92 -2.16 2.20
C ALA A 74 -11.95 -2.94 1.38
N VAL A 75 -12.05 -4.25 1.63
CA VAL A 75 -13.01 -5.14 0.98
C VAL A 75 -13.94 -5.72 2.04
N ASN A 76 -15.26 -5.62 1.82
CA ASN A 76 -16.28 -6.29 2.63
C ASN A 76 -17.22 -7.10 1.73
N VAL A 77 -18.28 -7.68 2.30
CA VAL A 77 -19.26 -8.50 1.55
C VAL A 77 -19.97 -7.74 0.43
N TYR A 78 -20.00 -6.41 0.48
CA TYR A 78 -20.61 -5.56 -0.54
C TYR A 78 -19.62 -5.19 -1.65
N GLY A 79 -18.33 -5.49 -1.46
CA GLY A 79 -17.28 -5.31 -2.47
C GLY A 79 -16.12 -4.45 -2.00
N VAL A 80 -15.46 -3.82 -2.98
CA VAL A 80 -14.26 -3.01 -2.76
C VAL A 80 -14.65 -1.55 -2.51
N GLY A 81 -14.24 -1.01 -1.38
CA GLY A 81 -14.48 0.39 -1.03
C GLY A 81 -13.56 1.38 -1.75
N GLU A 82 -13.74 2.66 -1.44
CA GLU A 82 -12.86 3.74 -1.85
C GLU A 82 -11.42 3.55 -1.30
N PRO A 83 -10.40 4.00 -2.05
CA PRO A 83 -9.01 3.95 -1.59
C PRO A 83 -8.75 4.87 -0.40
N SER A 84 -7.69 4.55 0.34
CA SER A 84 -7.08 5.42 1.33
C SER A 84 -6.51 6.68 0.67
N ALA A 85 -6.03 7.61 1.50
CA ALA A 85 -5.07 8.60 1.01
C ALA A 85 -3.85 7.89 0.40
N GLU A 86 -3.24 8.53 -0.60
CA GLU A 86 -1.99 8.07 -1.18
C GLU A 86 -0.85 8.28 -0.17
N SER A 87 0.11 7.37 -0.14
CA SER A 87 1.36 7.62 0.58
C SER A 87 2.13 8.77 -0.08
N GLU A 88 2.98 9.43 0.70
CA GLU A 88 4.10 10.19 0.12
C GLU A 88 4.96 9.26 -0.76
N PRO A 89 5.69 9.80 -1.77
CA PRO A 89 6.65 9.02 -2.54
C PRO A 89 7.70 8.38 -1.63
N ILE A 90 7.82 7.05 -1.67
CA ILE A 90 8.79 6.30 -0.89
C ILE A 90 9.94 5.89 -1.81
N GLN A 91 11.14 6.37 -1.48
CA GLN A 91 12.38 5.97 -2.14
C GLN A 91 12.80 4.58 -1.64
N VAL A 92 12.84 3.60 -2.53
CA VAL A 92 13.39 2.26 -2.26
C VAL A 92 14.92 2.34 -2.37
N GLY A 93 15.60 1.64 -1.46
CA GLY A 93 16.97 1.90 -1.03
C GLY A 93 17.93 2.43 -2.10
N VAL A 94 18.66 3.48 -1.70
CA VAL A 94 19.86 4.00 -2.34
C VAL A 94 21.08 3.26 -1.79
N GLU A 95 22.09 2.98 -2.61
CA GLU A 95 23.39 2.55 -2.07
C GLU A 95 23.96 3.68 -1.19
N GLU A 96 24.10 3.43 0.11
CA GLU A 96 25.03 4.24 0.91
C GLU A 96 26.44 3.91 0.40
N VAL A 97 27.02 4.85 -0.34
CA VAL A 97 28.45 4.80 -0.68
C VAL A 97 29.21 4.92 0.64
N THR A 98 29.69 3.79 1.16
CA THR A 98 30.65 3.74 2.29
C THR A 98 32.06 3.92 1.77
#